data_AF-V2YFJ3-F1
#
_entry.id   AF-V2YFJ3-F1
#
_cell.length_a   1.000
_cell.length_b   1.000
_cell.length_c   1.000
_cell.angle_alpha   90.00
_cell.angle_beta   90.00
_cell.angle_gamma   90.00
#
_symmetry.space_group_name_H-M   'P 1'
#
loop_
_entity.id
_entity.type
_entity.pdbx_description
1 polymer ?
#
loop_
_entity_poly.entity_id
_entity_poly.type
_entity_poly.pdbx_seq_one_letter_code
_entity_poly.pdbx_strand_id
1 'polypeptide(L)'
;MKNIERAWKKLSLTGRFCYLFMCVETYLVTRFPERDWTPVAKRCWQWTEDYWDKGWDIYSAVIPEFLFEFEGYEKTNTGNYNGTLSEKDYQELTALFAGLTTGNAEDEINQLLMLPIEFCNTCDGASLDYAFQETISVFRDMQQLLSKHDIPLPDMSKIKHMSAWDGWGSFVDSKYLSIILN
;
A
#
# COMPACT_ATOMS: atom_id res chain seq x y z
N MET A 1 11.18 -3.08 -19.56
CA MET A 1 10.06 -3.95 -19.12
C MET A 1 10.47 -5.38 -18.78
N LYS A 2 10.96 -6.22 -19.70
CA LYS A 2 11.21 -7.66 -19.40
C LYS A 2 12.16 -7.95 -18.22
N ASN A 3 13.12 -7.06 -17.94
CA ASN A 3 14.10 -7.26 -16.86
C ASN A 3 13.54 -6.95 -15.46
N ILE A 4 12.66 -5.94 -15.33
CA ILE A 4 12.09 -5.57 -14.03
C ILE A 4 11.01 -6.55 -13.58
N GLU A 5 10.15 -7.01 -14.50
CA GLU A 5 9.17 -8.06 -14.19
C GLU A 5 9.84 -9.36 -13.73
N ARG A 6 10.96 -9.73 -14.38
CA ARG A 6 11.77 -10.88 -13.95
C ARG A 6 12.32 -10.68 -12.54
N ALA A 7 12.66 -9.44 -12.16
CA ALA A 7 13.12 -9.14 -10.83
C ALA A 7 11.98 -9.28 -9.80
N TRP A 8 10.79 -8.73 -10.06
CA TRP A 8 9.62 -8.90 -9.19
C TRP A 8 9.23 -10.38 -9.01
N LYS A 9 9.32 -11.17 -10.08
CA LYS A 9 9.06 -12.62 -10.03
C LYS A 9 10.02 -13.41 -9.15
N LYS A 10 11.16 -12.83 -8.76
CA LYS A 10 12.11 -13.45 -7.82
C LYS A 10 11.76 -13.21 -6.36
N LEU A 11 10.76 -12.38 -6.06
CA LEU A 11 10.31 -12.11 -4.71
C LEU A 11 9.14 -13.04 -4.32
N SER A 12 9.04 -13.39 -3.04
CA SER A 12 7.83 -13.97 -2.46
C SER A 12 6.67 -12.98 -2.54
N LEU A 13 5.43 -13.42 -2.33
CA LEU A 13 4.29 -12.48 -2.34
C LEU A 13 4.41 -11.45 -1.20
N THR A 14 4.89 -11.83 -0.02
CA THR A 14 5.22 -10.88 1.05
C THR A 14 6.33 -9.91 0.64
N GLY A 15 7.38 -10.39 -0.02
CA GLY A 15 8.46 -9.52 -0.51
C GLY A 15 8.00 -8.53 -1.59
N ARG A 16 7.09 -8.96 -2.47
CA ARG A 16 6.40 -8.09 -3.42
C ARG A 16 5.58 -7.04 -2.68
N PHE A 17 4.79 -7.46 -1.70
CA PHE A 17 3.95 -6.55 -0.94
C PHE A 17 4.76 -5.47 -0.20
N CYS A 18 5.86 -5.84 0.44
CA CYS A 18 6.81 -4.89 1.02
C CYS A 18 7.39 -3.94 -0.04
N TYR A 19 7.73 -4.44 -1.23
CA TYR A 19 8.20 -3.60 -2.33
C TYR A 19 7.13 -2.59 -2.79
N LEU A 20 5.86 -2.99 -2.78
CA LEU A 20 4.75 -2.12 -3.13
C LEU A 20 4.64 -0.95 -2.14
N PHE A 21 4.79 -1.21 -0.84
CA PHE A 21 4.87 -0.13 0.16
C PHE A 21 6.07 0.78 -0.03
N MET A 22 7.25 0.24 -0.36
CA MET A 22 8.40 1.08 -0.72
C MET A 22 8.08 2.02 -1.91
N CYS A 23 7.32 1.53 -2.90
CA CYS A 23 6.88 2.34 -4.04
C CYS A 23 5.88 3.43 -3.61
N VAL A 24 4.90 3.08 -2.77
CA VAL A 24 3.94 4.04 -2.20
C VAL A 24 4.66 5.16 -1.46
N GLU A 25 5.56 4.84 -0.54
CA GLU A 25 6.30 5.86 0.22
C GLU A 25 7.14 6.74 -0.69
N THR A 26 7.86 6.14 -1.65
CA THR A 26 8.69 6.88 -2.62
C THR A 26 7.83 7.87 -3.41
N TYR A 27 6.64 7.46 -3.82
CA TYR A 27 5.69 8.34 -4.49
C TYR A 27 5.28 9.51 -3.59
N LEU A 28 4.80 9.22 -2.37
CA LEU A 28 4.26 10.21 -1.45
C LEU A 28 5.28 11.29 -1.09
N VAL A 29 6.50 10.89 -0.70
CA VAL A 29 7.55 11.84 -0.31
C VAL A 29 8.08 12.66 -1.49
N THR A 30 8.00 12.12 -2.71
CA THR A 30 8.47 12.84 -3.90
C THR A 30 7.42 13.84 -4.41
N ARG A 31 6.14 13.45 -4.37
CA ARG A 31 5.03 14.25 -4.92
C ARG A 31 4.49 15.30 -3.96
N PHE A 32 4.53 14.99 -2.66
CA PHE A 32 3.95 15.82 -1.61
C PHE A 32 4.93 15.89 -0.42
N PRO A 33 6.14 16.43 -0.63
CA PRO A 33 7.20 16.45 0.39
C PRO A 33 6.84 17.29 1.63
N GLU A 34 5.84 18.18 1.52
CA GLU A 34 5.38 19.04 2.60
C GLU A 34 4.41 18.36 3.58
N ARG A 35 3.94 17.15 3.27
CA ARG A 35 2.98 16.40 4.09
C ARG A 35 3.71 15.42 5.00
N ASP A 36 3.22 15.27 6.23
CA ASP A 36 3.70 14.23 7.13
C ASP A 36 3.00 12.90 6.82
N TRP A 37 3.67 12.06 6.04
CA TRP A 37 3.18 10.74 5.64
C TRP A 37 3.36 9.66 6.70
N THR A 38 3.83 10.00 7.91
CA THR A 38 4.00 9.06 9.02
C THR A 38 2.73 8.23 9.33
N PRO A 39 1.50 8.79 9.33
CA PRO A 39 0.29 8.01 9.60
C PRO A 39 0.01 6.93 8.54
N VAL A 40 0.37 7.20 7.27
CA VAL A 40 0.25 6.24 6.16
C VAL A 40 1.33 5.17 6.28
N ALA A 41 2.59 5.57 6.43
CA ALA A 41 3.72 4.66 6.55
C ALA A 41 3.54 3.68 7.72
N LYS A 42 3.09 4.14 8.89
CA LYS A 42 2.80 3.26 10.03
C LYS A 42 1.83 2.14 9.67
N ARG A 43 0.74 2.46 8.96
CA ARG A 43 -0.28 1.48 8.57
C ARG A 43 0.20 0.54 7.46
N CYS A 44 0.98 1.03 6.50
CA CYS A 44 1.67 0.18 5.51
C CYS A 44 2.47 -0.92 6.22
N TRP A 45 3.37 -0.53 7.13
CA TRP A 45 4.32 -1.47 7.70
C TRP A 45 3.70 -2.34 8.80
N GLN A 46 2.69 -1.85 9.53
CA GLN A 46 1.88 -2.68 10.43
C GLN A 46 1.18 -3.82 9.69
N TRP A 47 0.78 -3.64 8.43
CA TRP A 47 0.19 -4.72 7.63
C TRP A 47 1.14 -5.92 7.50
N THR A 48 2.45 -5.69 7.44
CA THR A 48 3.42 -6.77 7.25
C THR A 48 3.73 -7.59 8.50
N GLU A 49 3.26 -7.15 9.68
CA GLU A 49 3.57 -7.75 10.98
C GLU A 49 2.65 -8.92 11.38
N ASP A 50 1.47 -9.05 10.76
CA ASP A 50 0.46 -10.07 11.08
C ASP A 50 -0.23 -10.57 9.78
N TYR A 51 -1.25 -11.41 9.92
CA TYR A 51 -2.08 -11.89 8.82
C TYR A 51 -2.64 -10.73 7.98
N TRP A 52 -2.66 -10.94 6.66
CA TRP A 52 -2.99 -9.87 5.70
C TRP A 52 -4.43 -9.37 5.80
N ASP A 53 -5.37 -10.19 6.29
CA ASP A 53 -6.75 -9.77 6.57
C ASP A 53 -6.81 -8.69 7.65
N LYS A 54 -6.10 -8.88 8.76
CA LYS A 54 -6.03 -7.87 9.82
C LYS A 54 -5.31 -6.61 9.37
N GLY A 55 -4.25 -6.76 8.59
CA GLY A 55 -3.52 -5.61 8.07
C GLY A 55 -4.32 -4.83 7.04
N TRP A 56 -5.21 -5.49 6.29
CA TRP A 56 -6.17 -4.84 5.39
C TRP A 56 -7.10 -3.90 6.15
N ASP A 57 -7.66 -4.36 7.28
CA ASP A 57 -8.52 -3.53 8.13
C ASP A 57 -7.79 -2.27 8.61
N ILE A 58 -6.51 -2.41 9.02
CA ILE A 58 -5.68 -1.30 9.48
C ILE A 58 -5.36 -0.31 8.34
N TYR A 59 -5.01 -0.82 7.17
CA TYR A 59 -4.61 -0.01 6.03
C TYR A 59 -5.79 0.62 5.30
N SER A 60 -6.98 0.01 5.33
CA SER A 60 -8.18 0.58 4.70
C SER A 60 -8.50 2.01 5.22
N ALA A 61 -8.05 2.36 6.43
CA ALA A 61 -8.16 3.71 6.98
C ALA A 61 -7.42 4.78 6.17
N VAL A 62 -6.34 4.43 5.47
CA VAL A 62 -5.55 5.37 4.67
C VAL A 62 -5.99 5.45 3.21
N ILE A 63 -7.06 4.74 2.84
CA ILE A 63 -7.64 4.82 1.50
C ILE A 63 -8.59 6.01 1.44
N PRO A 64 -8.33 7.04 0.61
CA PRO A 64 -9.20 8.20 0.51
C PRO A 64 -10.65 7.87 0.15
N GLU A 65 -10.86 6.94 -0.78
CA GLU A 65 -12.19 6.48 -1.18
C GLU A 65 -13.00 5.99 0.02
N PHE A 66 -12.43 5.15 0.88
CA PHE A 66 -13.11 4.64 2.08
C PHE A 66 -13.25 5.71 3.17
N LEU A 67 -12.26 6.60 3.30
CA LEU A 67 -12.25 7.63 4.33
C LEU A 67 -13.28 8.76 4.07
N PHE A 68 -13.59 9.04 2.80
CA PHE A 68 -14.48 10.11 2.39
C PHE A 68 -15.81 9.62 1.78
N GLU A 69 -16.08 8.31 1.75
CA GLU A 69 -17.33 7.74 1.22
C GLU A 69 -18.57 8.30 1.93
N PHE A 70 -18.49 8.50 3.24
CA PHE A 70 -19.60 9.01 4.05
C PHE A 70 -19.30 10.38 4.65
N GLU A 71 -20.35 11.18 4.80
CA GLU A 71 -20.23 12.50 5.40
C GLU A 71 -20.04 12.40 6.92
N GLY A 72 -18.83 12.72 7.37
CA GLY A 72 -18.46 12.84 8.78
C GLY A 72 -18.03 11.52 9.43
N TYR A 73 -17.39 11.67 10.60
CA TYR A 73 -16.76 10.57 11.34
C TYR A 73 -17.72 9.42 11.65
N GLU A 74 -18.87 9.69 12.29
CA GLU A 74 -19.78 8.64 12.79
C GLU A 74 -20.28 7.70 11.68
N LYS A 75 -20.69 8.27 10.54
CA LYS A 75 -21.16 7.50 9.39
C LYS A 75 -20.02 6.71 8.75
N THR A 76 -18.86 7.35 8.59
CA THR A 76 -17.67 6.70 8.01
C THR A 76 -17.21 5.53 8.87
N ASN A 77 -17.07 5.75 10.18
CA ASN A 77 -16.60 4.73 11.11
C ASN A 77 -17.56 3.52 11.16
N THR A 78 -18.88 3.78 11.19
CA THR A 78 -19.87 2.71 11.18
C THR A 78 -19.93 1.99 9.83
N GLY A 79 -19.89 2.73 8.73
CA GLY A 79 -20.07 2.20 7.37
C GLY A 79 -18.89 1.37 6.88
N ASN A 80 -17.66 1.88 7.09
CA ASN A 80 -16.46 1.30 6.49
C ASN A 80 -15.52 0.61 7.48
N TYR A 81 -15.60 0.97 8.76
CA TYR A 81 -14.62 0.51 9.76
C TYR A 81 -15.26 -0.25 10.92
N ASN A 82 -16.56 -0.56 10.85
CA ASN A 82 -17.31 -1.27 11.89
C ASN A 82 -17.10 -0.70 13.31
N GLY A 83 -16.91 0.62 13.44
CA GLY A 83 -16.68 1.30 14.71
C GLY A 83 -15.24 1.24 15.24
N THR A 84 -14.28 0.71 14.48
CA THR A 84 -12.90 0.50 14.94
C THR A 84 -11.96 1.68 14.65
N LEU A 85 -12.31 2.59 13.74
CA LEU A 85 -11.52 3.78 13.46
C LEU A 85 -11.72 4.79 14.59
N SER A 86 -10.64 5.28 15.20
CA SER A 86 -10.74 6.32 16.22
C SER A 86 -11.04 7.68 15.61
N GLU A 87 -11.77 8.55 16.32
CA GLU A 87 -12.04 9.92 15.85
C GLU A 87 -10.74 10.70 15.64
N LYS A 88 -9.74 10.47 16.49
CA LYS A 88 -8.41 11.08 16.36
C LYS A 88 -7.75 10.67 15.03
N ASP A 89 -7.75 9.38 14.71
CA ASP A 89 -7.18 8.88 13.46
C ASP A 89 -7.95 9.43 12.25
N TYR A 90 -9.28 9.46 12.33
CA TYR A 90 -10.11 10.06 11.29
C TYR A 90 -9.74 11.53 11.05
N GLN A 91 -9.63 12.34 12.10
CA GLN A 91 -9.26 13.75 11.99
C GLN A 91 -7.84 13.93 11.45
N GLU A 92 -6.87 13.11 11.90
CA GLU A 92 -5.48 13.15 11.42
C GLU A 92 -5.41 12.82 9.92
N LEU A 93 -6.08 11.75 9.49
CA LEU A 93 -6.06 11.29 8.10
C LEU A 93 -6.85 12.22 7.16
N THR A 94 -8.01 12.71 7.58
CA THR A 94 -8.78 13.68 6.77
C THR A 94 -8.02 14.99 6.60
N ALA A 95 -7.31 15.47 7.64
CA ALA A 95 -6.43 16.62 7.53
C ALA A 95 -5.23 16.35 6.61
N LEU A 96 -4.63 15.17 6.69
CA LEU A 96 -3.52 14.76 5.82
C LEU A 96 -3.90 14.80 4.34
N PHE A 97 -5.11 14.37 3.98
CA PHE A 97 -5.60 14.36 2.60
C PHE A 97 -6.28 15.66 2.15
N ALA A 98 -6.50 16.62 3.05
CA ALA A 98 -7.16 17.87 2.74
C ALA A 98 -6.46 18.62 1.59
N GLY A 99 -7.23 18.96 0.56
CA GLY A 99 -6.75 19.65 -0.65
C GLY A 99 -6.01 18.76 -1.65
N LEU A 100 -5.86 17.45 -1.39
CA LEU A 100 -5.28 16.48 -2.34
C LEU A 100 -6.36 15.64 -3.04
N THR A 101 -7.43 15.30 -2.33
CA THR A 101 -8.50 14.43 -2.83
C THR A 101 -9.77 14.64 -2.00
N THR A 102 -10.91 14.27 -2.57
CA THR A 102 -12.19 14.14 -1.87
C THR A 102 -12.67 12.69 -1.80
N GLY A 103 -11.75 11.73 -1.97
CA GLY A 103 -12.07 10.30 -2.09
C GLY A 103 -12.58 9.88 -3.47
N ASN A 104 -12.35 10.68 -4.52
CA ASN A 104 -12.70 10.25 -5.87
C ASN A 104 -11.75 9.13 -6.31
N ALA A 105 -12.30 8.02 -6.80
CA ALA A 105 -11.54 6.88 -7.29
C ALA A 105 -10.59 7.23 -8.46
N GLU A 106 -10.89 8.29 -9.21
CA GLU A 106 -10.04 8.79 -10.29
C GLU A 106 -8.85 9.64 -9.80
N ASP A 107 -8.86 10.08 -8.53
CA ASP A 107 -7.74 10.82 -7.96
C ASP A 107 -6.51 9.92 -7.88
N GLU A 108 -5.39 10.42 -8.38
CA GLU A 108 -4.16 9.64 -8.51
C GLU A 108 -3.62 9.14 -7.16
N ILE A 109 -3.83 9.90 -6.08
CA ILE A 109 -3.48 9.46 -4.73
C ILE A 109 -4.36 8.31 -4.23
N ASN A 110 -5.64 8.27 -4.64
CA ASN A 110 -6.51 7.13 -4.35
C ASN A 110 -6.06 5.91 -5.13
N GLN A 111 -5.81 6.06 -6.44
CA GLN A 111 -5.30 5.00 -7.30
C GLN A 111 -4.00 4.40 -6.73
N LEU A 112 -3.05 5.23 -6.31
CA LEU A 112 -1.81 4.79 -5.67
C LEU A 112 -2.08 3.95 -4.41
N LEU A 113 -2.89 4.48 -3.50
CA LEU A 113 -3.11 3.87 -2.19
C LEU A 113 -4.00 2.63 -2.27
N MET A 114 -4.80 2.48 -3.33
CA MET A 114 -5.60 1.28 -3.59
C MET A 114 -4.77 0.08 -4.10
N LEU A 115 -3.59 0.29 -4.68
CA LEU A 115 -2.79 -0.81 -5.24
C LEU A 115 -2.44 -1.92 -4.20
N PRO A 116 -2.08 -1.61 -2.93
CA PRO A 116 -1.95 -2.63 -1.89
C PRO A 116 -3.24 -3.41 -1.59
N ILE A 117 -4.40 -2.75 -1.63
CA ILE A 117 -5.71 -3.41 -1.47
C ILE A 117 -5.94 -4.39 -2.63
N GLU A 118 -5.71 -3.95 -3.87
CA GLU A 118 -5.84 -4.78 -5.06
C GLU A 118 -4.87 -5.97 -5.05
N PHE A 119 -3.64 -5.76 -4.60
CA PHE A 119 -2.66 -6.83 -4.40
C PHE A 119 -3.17 -7.89 -3.43
N CYS A 120 -3.68 -7.45 -2.26
CA CYS A 120 -4.21 -8.36 -1.25
C CYS A 120 -5.44 -9.12 -1.77
N ASN A 121 -6.38 -8.42 -2.41
CA ASN A 121 -7.58 -9.03 -2.98
C ASN A 121 -7.25 -10.06 -4.08
N THR A 122 -6.19 -9.83 -4.87
CA THR A 122 -5.70 -10.79 -5.87
C THR A 122 -5.18 -12.09 -5.24
N CYS A 123 -4.70 -12.00 -4.01
CA CYS A 123 -4.12 -13.10 -3.27
C CYS A 123 -5.16 -13.88 -2.43
N ASP A 124 -6.23 -13.22 -2.00
CA ASP A 124 -7.23 -13.81 -1.11
C ASP A 124 -7.94 -15.01 -1.76
N GLY A 125 -7.96 -16.14 -1.05
CA GLY A 125 -8.50 -17.42 -1.55
C GLY A 125 -7.80 -18.01 -2.78
N ALA A 126 -6.73 -17.40 -3.30
CA ALA A 126 -6.10 -17.80 -4.56
C ALA A 126 -5.07 -18.91 -4.39
N SER A 127 -4.79 -19.64 -5.49
CA SER A 127 -3.62 -20.51 -5.55
C SER A 127 -2.33 -19.68 -5.67
N LEU A 128 -1.22 -20.23 -5.17
CA LEU A 128 0.08 -19.57 -5.22
C LEU A 128 0.46 -19.19 -6.66
N ASP A 129 0.28 -20.11 -7.62
CA ASP A 129 0.63 -19.88 -9.03
C ASP A 129 -0.19 -18.74 -9.64
N TYR A 130 -1.49 -18.69 -9.33
CA TYR A 130 -2.38 -17.61 -9.79
C TYR A 130 -1.93 -16.27 -9.20
N ALA A 131 -1.80 -16.18 -7.87
CA ALA A 131 -1.35 -14.97 -7.19
C ALA A 131 0.03 -14.50 -7.70
N PHE A 132 0.95 -15.42 -7.99
CA PHE A 132 2.26 -15.10 -8.55
C PHE A 132 2.21 -14.46 -9.95
N GLN A 133 1.23 -14.80 -10.78
CA GLN A 133 1.08 -14.17 -12.09
C GLN A 133 0.29 -12.88 -12.00
N GLU A 134 -0.85 -12.89 -11.31
CA GLU A 134 -1.78 -11.77 -11.32
C GLU A 134 -1.24 -10.56 -10.57
N THR A 135 -0.52 -10.75 -9.46
CA THR A 135 0.08 -9.60 -8.74
C THR A 135 1.10 -8.81 -9.57
N ILE A 136 1.57 -9.33 -10.72
CA ILE A 136 2.43 -8.58 -11.63
C ILE A 136 1.69 -7.42 -12.31
N SER A 137 0.37 -7.52 -12.55
CA SER A 137 -0.40 -6.40 -13.10
C SER A 137 -0.36 -5.19 -12.17
N VAL A 138 -0.57 -5.41 -10.86
CA VAL A 138 -0.48 -4.36 -9.83
C VAL A 138 0.87 -3.63 -9.86
N PHE A 139 1.99 -4.34 -10.08
CA PHE A 139 3.29 -3.69 -10.22
C PHE A 139 3.46 -2.91 -11.52
N ARG A 140 2.80 -3.31 -12.60
CA ARG A 140 2.79 -2.52 -13.84
C ARG A 140 2.05 -1.21 -13.63
N ASP A 141 0.93 -1.26 -12.91
CA ASP A 141 0.13 -0.08 -12.59
C ASP A 141 0.90 0.87 -11.65
N MET A 142 1.54 0.33 -10.60
CA MET A 142 2.47 1.09 -9.74
C MET A 142 3.62 1.70 -10.55
N GLN A 143 4.26 0.91 -11.43
CA GLN A 143 5.34 1.40 -12.27
C GLN A 143 4.87 2.53 -13.19
N GLN A 144 3.66 2.41 -13.75
CA GLN A 144 3.08 3.43 -14.61
C GLN A 144 2.87 4.75 -13.84
N LEU A 145 2.28 4.68 -12.64
CA LEU A 145 2.10 5.85 -11.76
C LEU A 145 3.43 6.54 -11.43
N LEU A 146 4.45 5.79 -11.04
CA LEU A 146 5.78 6.35 -10.75
C LEU A 146 6.41 6.98 -12.01
N SER A 147 6.33 6.27 -13.14
CA SER A 147 6.92 6.73 -14.41
C SER A 147 6.28 8.00 -14.97
N LYS A 148 4.98 8.21 -14.71
CA LYS A 148 4.25 9.42 -15.12
C LYS A 148 4.85 10.70 -14.53
N HIS A 149 5.55 10.57 -13.40
CA HIS A 149 6.15 11.68 -12.67
C HIS A 149 7.68 11.58 -12.58
N ASP A 150 8.30 10.79 -13.45
CA ASP A 150 9.74 10.56 -13.49
C ASP A 150 10.33 10.07 -12.15
N ILE A 151 9.52 9.35 -11.35
CA ILE A 151 9.94 8.82 -10.05
C ILE A 151 10.62 7.47 -10.28
N PRO A 152 11.88 7.29 -9.84
CA PRO A 152 12.56 6.01 -9.97
C PRO A 152 11.92 4.96 -9.07
N LEU A 153 11.94 3.71 -9.54
CA LEU A 153 11.57 2.57 -8.72
C LEU A 153 12.52 2.44 -7.51
N PRO A 154 12.03 2.01 -6.32
CA PRO A 154 12.88 1.80 -5.16
C PRO A 154 13.99 0.76 -5.40
N ASP A 155 15.09 0.85 -4.65
CA ASP A 155 16.17 -0.13 -4.77
C ASP A 155 15.74 -1.51 -4.26
N MET A 156 15.48 -2.41 -5.21
CA MET A 156 15.14 -3.81 -4.94
C MET A 156 16.21 -4.57 -4.15
N SER A 157 17.47 -4.10 -4.09
CA SER A 157 18.52 -4.77 -3.32
C SER A 157 18.17 -4.92 -1.84
N LYS A 158 17.39 -3.97 -1.29
CA LYS A 158 16.94 -3.95 0.10
C LYS A 158 16.05 -5.14 0.48
N ILE A 159 15.35 -5.73 -0.48
CA ILE A 159 14.37 -6.80 -0.27
C ILE A 159 14.75 -8.14 -0.92
N LYS A 160 15.96 -8.25 -1.50
CA LYS A 160 16.40 -9.47 -2.20
C LYS A 160 16.34 -10.74 -1.36
N HIS A 161 16.44 -10.61 -0.04
CA HIS A 161 16.37 -11.74 0.88
C HIS A 161 14.94 -12.33 1.00
N MET A 162 13.90 -11.57 0.63
CA MET A 162 12.50 -12.02 0.59
C MET A 162 12.18 -12.74 -0.74
N SER A 163 12.79 -13.90 -0.93
CA SER A 163 12.82 -14.57 -2.23
C SER A 163 11.60 -15.47 -2.50
N ALA A 164 11.28 -15.66 -3.79
CA ALA A 164 10.16 -16.48 -4.28
C ALA A 164 10.22 -17.95 -3.86
N TRP A 165 11.37 -18.45 -3.41
CA TRP A 165 11.46 -19.81 -2.86
C TRP A 165 10.55 -20.00 -1.64
N ASP A 166 10.27 -18.93 -0.90
CA ASP A 166 9.35 -18.93 0.24
C ASP A 166 7.87 -18.87 -0.18
N GLY A 167 7.57 -18.88 -1.48
CA GLY A 167 6.21 -18.82 -2.02
C GLY A 167 5.45 -17.58 -1.54
N TRP A 168 4.53 -17.78 -0.59
CA TRP A 168 3.79 -16.72 0.09
C TRP A 168 4.72 -15.77 0.88
N GLY A 169 5.83 -16.29 1.42
CA GLY A 169 6.70 -15.56 2.31
C GLY A 169 6.31 -15.71 3.78
N SER A 170 7.24 -15.42 4.67
CA SER A 170 7.00 -15.30 6.11
C SER A 170 6.61 -13.86 6.49
N PHE A 171 5.74 -13.70 7.50
CA PHE A 171 5.53 -12.41 8.16
C PHE A 171 6.83 -11.96 8.83
N VAL A 172 7.17 -10.68 8.64
CA VAL A 172 8.42 -10.11 9.13
C VAL A 172 8.16 -8.69 9.59
N ASP A 173 8.83 -8.28 10.67
CA ASP A 173 8.96 -6.85 10.96
C ASP A 173 9.79 -6.22 9.84
N SER A 174 9.10 -5.61 8.87
CA SER A 174 9.69 -5.02 7.67
C SER A 174 9.77 -3.51 7.73
N LYS A 175 9.48 -2.91 8.89
CA LYS A 175 9.49 -1.45 9.11
C LYS A 175 10.84 -0.81 8.81
N TYR A 176 11.93 -1.56 8.92
CA TYR A 176 13.28 -1.11 8.55
C TYR A 176 13.42 -0.76 7.05
N LEU A 177 12.46 -1.16 6.21
CA LEU A 177 12.42 -0.80 4.78
C LEU A 177 11.83 0.60 4.53
N SER A 178 11.11 1.15 5.52
CA SER A 178 10.47 2.46 5.39
C SER A 178 11.48 3.57 5.16
N ILE A 179 11.18 4.49 4.24
CA ILE A 179 11.95 5.73 4.05
C ILE A 179 11.35 6.92 4.83
N ILE A 180 10.14 6.75 5.39
CA ILE A 180 9.45 7.78 6.17
C ILE A 180 9.70 7.59 7.67
N LEU A 181 9.78 6.35 8.12
CA LEU A 181 9.92 6.00 9.54
C LEU A 181 11.38 5.87 10.01
N ASN A 182 12.36 6.00 9.09
CA ASN A 182 13.80 5.83 9.35
C ASN A 182 14.64 7.00 8.84
#